data_AF-A0A8S9I1Z1-F1
#
_entry.id   AF-A0A8S9I1Z1-F1
#
_cell.length_a   1.000
_cell.length_b   1.000
_cell.length_c   1.000
_cell.angle_alpha   90.00
_cell.angle_beta   90.00
_cell.angle_gamma   90.00
#
_symmetry.space_group_name_H-M   'P 1'
#
loop_
_entity.id
_entity.type
_entity.pdbx_description
1 polymer ?
#
loop_
_entity_poly.entity_id
_entity_poly.type
_entity_poly.pdbx_seq_one_letter_code
_entity_poly.pdbx_strand_id
1 'polypeptide(L)'
;MMTCYSVTGQAIKDYWQVDDSTIVFVADPTFGNILNFNVGASVDLDIPRSFWSRLAGKYGNMFYWKEKGEDASIEAAVMAISSCLREPVGANNCAEVY
;
A
#
# COMPACT_ATOMS: atom_id res chain seq x y z
N MET A 1 -25.96 9.55 -22.93
CA MET A 1 -24.56 10.04 -23.00
C MET A 1 -23.85 9.46 -21.79
N MET A 2 -23.00 8.45 -22.00
CA MET A 2 -22.33 7.72 -20.91
C MET A 2 -21.08 8.52 -20.52
N THR A 3 -21.08 9.12 -19.35
CA THR A 3 -19.90 9.78 -18.79
C THR A 3 -19.00 8.72 -18.18
N CYS A 4 -17.86 8.47 -18.81
CA CYS A 4 -16.77 7.69 -18.22
C CYS A 4 -16.17 8.50 -17.07
N TYR A 5 -16.75 8.39 -15.87
CA TYR A 5 -16.14 8.91 -14.65
C TYR A 5 -15.02 7.95 -14.26
N SER A 6 -13.79 8.33 -14.59
CA SER A 6 -12.59 7.66 -14.09
C SER A 6 -12.53 7.82 -12.57
N VAL A 7 -13.05 6.84 -11.83
CA VAL A 7 -12.78 6.65 -10.39
C VAL A 7 -12.07 5.31 -10.24
N THR A 8 -10.84 5.25 -10.76
CA THR A 8 -10.01 4.04 -10.76
C THR A 8 -9.51 3.63 -9.37
N GLY A 9 -9.78 4.41 -8.31
CA GLY A 9 -9.50 4.05 -6.91
C GLY A 9 -10.73 4.00 -6.01
N GLN A 10 -11.61 5.01 -6.07
CA GLN A 10 -12.78 5.09 -5.19
C GLN A 10 -13.84 4.03 -5.52
N ALA A 11 -14.04 3.72 -6.81
CA ALA A 11 -15.05 2.75 -7.24
C ALA A 11 -14.71 1.31 -6.82
N ILE A 12 -13.43 1.00 -6.56
CA ILE A 12 -13.02 -0.32 -6.05
C ILE A 12 -13.54 -0.51 -4.63
N LYS A 13 -13.57 0.56 -3.82
CA LYS A 13 -14.05 0.46 -2.43
C LYS A 13 -15.52 0.06 -2.35
N ASP A 14 -16.36 0.73 -3.14
CA ASP A 14 -17.79 0.48 -3.19
C ASP A 14 -18.14 -0.85 -3.89
N TYR A 15 -17.34 -1.24 -4.90
CA TYR A 15 -17.55 -2.49 -5.64
C TYR A 15 -17.15 -3.74 -4.83
N TRP A 16 -16.07 -3.67 -4.03
CA TRP A 16 -15.56 -4.82 -3.25
C TRP A 16 -16.08 -4.87 -1.81
N GLN A 17 -16.87 -3.87 -1.39
CA GLN A 17 -17.36 -3.75 0.01
C GLN A 17 -16.22 -3.82 1.04
N VAL A 18 -15.08 -3.21 0.72
CA VAL A 18 -13.94 -3.21 1.64
C VAL A 18 -14.27 -2.41 2.89
N ASP A 19 -14.07 -3.05 4.04
CA ASP A 19 -14.29 -2.46 5.35
C ASP A 19 -13.16 -1.48 5.74
N ASP A 20 -13.37 -0.72 6.81
CA ASP A 20 -12.39 0.25 7.29
C ASP A 20 -11.09 -0.40 7.82
N SER A 21 -11.07 -1.74 7.94
CA SER A 21 -9.89 -2.55 8.28
C SER A 21 -9.13 -3.11 7.06
N THR A 22 -9.52 -2.74 5.84
CA THR A 22 -8.88 -3.25 4.63
C THR A 22 -7.83 -2.30 4.06
N ILE A 23 -6.71 -2.86 3.59
CA ILE A 23 -5.70 -2.17 2.80
C ILE A 23 -5.80 -2.67 1.36
N VAL A 24 -6.02 -1.75 0.41
CA VAL A 24 -5.97 -2.04 -1.03
C VAL A 24 -4.76 -1.33 -1.60
N PHE A 25 -3.89 -2.03 -2.33
CA PHE A 25 -2.85 -1.36 -3.10
C PHE A 25 -2.82 -1.86 -4.54
N VAL A 26 -2.43 -0.97 -5.44
CA VAL A 26 -2.29 -1.25 -6.86
C VAL A 26 -0.81 -1.25 -7.20
N ALA A 27 -0.36 -2.30 -7.88
CA ALA A 27 0.98 -2.42 -8.43
C ALA A 27 0.94 -2.14 -9.94
N ASP A 28 1.45 -0.98 -10.37
CA ASP A 28 1.43 -0.58 -11.78
C ASP A 28 2.81 -0.06 -12.23
N PRO A 29 3.52 -0.78 -13.14
CA PRO A 29 4.87 -0.47 -13.59
C PRO A 29 4.97 0.79 -14.45
N THR A 30 3.84 1.39 -14.86
CA THR A 30 3.83 2.64 -15.63
C THR A 30 4.18 3.85 -14.79
N PHE A 31 4.12 3.74 -13.46
CA PHE A 31 4.48 4.81 -12.53
C PHE A 31 5.93 4.67 -12.04
N GLY A 32 6.55 5.81 -11.71
CA GLY A 32 7.90 5.81 -11.11
C GLY A 32 7.94 5.10 -9.75
N ASN A 33 6.82 5.15 -9.02
CA ASN A 33 6.55 4.28 -7.88
C ASN A 33 5.40 3.34 -8.22
N ILE A 34 5.64 2.04 -8.24
CA ILE A 34 4.64 1.08 -8.71
C ILE A 34 3.59 0.79 -7.65
N LEU A 35 3.86 1.07 -6.38
CA LEU A 35 2.97 0.74 -5.27
C LEU A 35 2.13 1.96 -4.89
N ASN A 36 0.82 1.86 -5.07
CA ASN A 36 -0.14 2.89 -4.68
C ASN A 36 -1.13 2.35 -3.64
N PHE A 37 -1.08 2.90 -2.42
CA PHE A 37 -1.85 2.42 -1.27
C PHE A 37 -3.14 3.21 -1.05
N ASN A 38 -4.23 2.48 -0.84
CA ASN A 38 -5.53 2.94 -0.37
C ASN A 38 -5.84 2.22 0.94
N VAL A 39 -5.67 2.92 2.06
CA VAL A 39 -5.81 2.36 3.40
C VAL A 39 -7.20 2.69 3.95
N GLY A 40 -7.82 1.72 4.64
CA GLY A 40 -9.07 1.92 5.39
C GLY A 40 -8.87 2.81 6.61
N ALA A 41 -9.93 3.48 7.07
CA ALA A 41 -9.84 4.50 8.12
C ALA A 41 -9.34 3.95 9.47
N SER A 42 -9.72 2.72 9.82
CA SER A 42 -9.29 2.09 11.07
C SER A 42 -7.79 1.77 11.06
N VAL A 43 -7.28 1.31 9.93
CA VAL A 43 -5.84 0.99 9.77
C VAL A 43 -4.97 2.26 9.78
N ASP A 44 -5.46 3.38 9.25
CA ASP A 44 -4.75 4.66 9.26
C ASP A 44 -4.61 5.26 10.68
N LEU A 45 -5.45 4.83 11.63
CA LEU A 45 -5.32 5.20 13.05
C LEU A 45 -4.22 4.40 13.75
N ASP A 46 -4.05 3.13 13.38
CA ASP A 46 -3.11 2.22 14.02
C ASP A 46 -1.70 2.34 13.44
N ILE A 47 -1.57 2.59 12.13
CA ILE A 47 -0.27 2.64 11.44
C ILE A 47 0.13 4.09 11.13
N PRO A 48 1.34 4.54 11.53
CA PRO A 48 1.81 5.87 11.20
C PRO A 48 1.84 6.12 9.70
N ARG A 49 1.29 7.26 9.23
CA ARG A 49 1.30 7.63 7.81
C ARG A 49 2.69 7.64 7.15
N SER A 50 3.74 7.87 7.94
CA SER A 50 5.14 7.82 7.48
C SER A 50 5.58 6.42 7.04
N PHE A 51 4.98 5.35 7.58
CA PHE A 51 5.26 3.97 7.20
C PHE A 51 4.99 3.73 5.71
N TRP A 52 3.82 4.14 5.23
CA TRP A 52 3.41 3.95 3.83
C TRP A 52 4.35 4.63 2.84
N SER A 53 4.75 5.88 3.12
CA SER A 53 5.70 6.61 2.29
C SER A 53 7.08 5.94 2.26
N ARG A 54 7.53 5.37 3.40
CA ARG A 54 8.81 4.66 3.48
C ARG A 54 8.77 3.32 2.77
N LEU A 55 7.67 2.58 2.92
CA LEU A 55 7.47 1.29 2.25
C LEU A 55 7.40 1.47 0.74
N ALA A 56 6.60 2.43 0.26
CA ALA A 56 6.56 2.79 -1.15
C ALA A 56 7.95 3.25 -1.64
N GLY A 57 8.67 4.06 -0.87
CA GLY A 57 10.03 4.48 -1.20
C GLY A 57 11.04 3.33 -1.29
N LYS A 58 10.94 2.32 -0.42
CA LYS A 58 11.86 1.18 -0.37
C LYS A 58 11.59 0.14 -1.46
N TYR A 59 10.34 -0.27 -1.64
CA TYR A 59 9.96 -1.39 -2.51
C TYR A 59 9.28 -0.99 -3.81
N GLY A 60 8.65 0.19 -3.84
CA GLY A 60 7.93 0.66 -5.01
C GLY A 60 8.78 1.49 -5.96
N ASN A 61 9.98 1.93 -5.56
CA ASN A 61 10.84 2.76 -6.41
C ASN A 61 11.35 2.00 -7.64
N MET A 62 11.56 2.75 -8.73
CA MET A 62 12.02 2.24 -10.02
C MET A 62 13.31 1.42 -10.00
N PHE A 63 14.25 1.73 -9.11
CA PHE A 63 15.49 0.97 -9.05
C PHE A 63 15.25 -0.43 -8.48
N TYR A 64 14.42 -0.54 -7.45
CA TYR A 64 14.13 -1.81 -6.78
C TYR A 64 13.36 -2.77 -7.69
N TRP A 65 12.20 -2.35 -8.23
CA TRP A 65 11.36 -3.28 -8.99
C TRP A 65 11.94 -3.65 -10.35
N LYS A 66 12.77 -2.78 -10.97
CA LYS A 66 13.51 -3.14 -12.19
C LYS A 66 14.61 -4.16 -11.93
N GLU A 67 15.19 -4.18 -10.73
CA GLU A 67 16.25 -5.14 -10.37
C GLU A 67 15.67 -6.46 -9.86
N LYS A 68 14.69 -6.40 -8.95
CA LYS A 68 14.13 -7.57 -8.26
C LYS A 68 12.91 -8.18 -8.95
N GLY A 69 12.27 -7.41 -9.83
CA GLY A 69 11.00 -7.77 -10.45
C GLY A 69 9.80 -7.12 -9.74
N GLU A 70 8.72 -6.92 -10.50
CA GLU A 70 7.46 -6.35 -10.01
C GLU A 70 6.83 -7.24 -8.92
N ASP A 71 6.81 -8.56 -9.14
CA ASP A 71 6.27 -9.53 -8.18
C ASP A 71 7.02 -9.48 -6.84
N ALA A 72 8.34 -9.35 -6.87
CA ALA A 72 9.16 -9.24 -5.66
C ALA A 72 8.87 -7.95 -4.87
N SER A 73 8.59 -6.84 -5.57
CA SER A 73 8.13 -5.61 -4.93
C SER A 73 6.79 -5.76 -4.22
N ILE A 74 5.85 -6.49 -4.85
CA ILE A 74 4.54 -6.78 -4.28
C ILE A 74 4.70 -7.67 -3.04
N GLU A 75 5.47 -8.74 -3.15
CA GLU A 75 5.72 -9.67 -2.05
C GLU A 75 6.42 -8.97 -0.86
N ALA A 76 7.45 -8.18 -1.12
CA ALA A 76 8.16 -7.42 -0.10
C ALA A 76 7.25 -6.39 0.59
N ALA A 77 6.39 -5.71 -0.17
CA ALA A 77 5.40 -4.80 0.40
C ALA A 77 4.43 -5.53 1.33
N VAL A 78 3.88 -6.68 0.91
CA VAL A 78 2.97 -7.49 1.73
C VAL A 78 3.66 -8.01 2.99
N MET A 79 4.91 -8.48 2.88
CA MET A 79 5.68 -8.94 4.03
C MET A 79 5.94 -7.82 5.04
N ALA A 80 6.28 -6.62 4.58
CA ALA A 80 6.50 -5.47 5.44
C ALA A 80 5.23 -5.04 6.17
N ILE A 81 4.09 -5.01 5.47
CA ILE A 81 2.78 -4.72 6.08
C ILE A 81 2.43 -5.79 7.12
N SER A 82 2.57 -7.07 6.78
CA SER A 82 2.28 -8.16 7.71
C SER A 82 3.19 -8.12 8.94
N SER A 83 4.44 -7.68 8.81
CA SER A 83 5.37 -7.57 9.93
C SER A 83 4.97 -6.41 10.85
N CYS A 84 4.67 -5.24 10.26
CA CYS A 84 4.14 -4.08 10.96
C CYS A 84 2.86 -4.39 11.75
N LEU A 85 1.89 -5.08 11.14
CA LEU A 85 0.62 -5.45 11.80
C LEU A 85 0.78 -6.46 12.95
N ARG A 86 1.92 -7.15 13.05
CA ARG A 86 2.22 -8.07 14.16
C ARG A 86 2.90 -7.36 15.35
N GLU A 87 3.41 -6.15 15.14
CA GLU A 87 4.01 -5.38 16.23
C GLU A 87 2.93 -4.87 17.19
N PRO A 88 3.22 -4.80 18.51
CA PRO A 88 2.30 -4.22 19.46
C PRO A 88 2.12 -2.72 19.15
N VAL A 89 0.85 -2.26 19.18
CA VAL A 89 0.52 -0.85 18.97
C VAL A 89 1.18 0.00 20.05
N GLY A 90 1.99 0.97 19.63
CA GLY A 90 2.79 1.82 20.51
C GLY A 90 3.50 2.92 19.73
N ALA A 91 4.19 3.84 20.41
CA ALA A 91 4.80 5.02 19.79
C ALA A 91 5.82 4.73 18.67
N ASN A 92 6.36 3.52 18.63
CA ASN A 92 7.37 3.09 17.66
C ASN A 92 6.89 1.95 16.75
N ASN A 93 5.59 1.69 16.67
CA ASN A 93 5.10 0.63 15.78
C ASN A 93 5.40 0.97 14.32
N CYS A 94 5.83 -0.04 13.57
CA CYS A 94 6.16 0.08 12.16
C CYS A 94 7.27 1.13 11.88
N ALA A 95 8.14 1.35 12.88
CA ALA A 95 9.28 2.25 12.76
C ALA A 95 10.35 1.72 11.81
N GLU A 96 10.34 0.43 11.46
CA GLU A 96 11.21 -0.15 10.45
C GLU A 96 10.39 -0.82 9.35
N VAL A 97 10.88 -0.69 8.11
CA VAL A 97 10.34 -1.39 6.95
C VAL A 97 11.32 -2.52 6.68
N TYR A 98 11.01 -3.72 7.12
CA TYR A 98 11.86 -4.91 6.91
C TYR A 98 11.72 -5.45 5.51
#